data_AF-A0AAE9Z7R9-F1
#
_entry.id   AF-A0AAE9Z7R9-F1
#
_cell.length_a   1.000
_cell.length_b   1.000
_cell.length_c   1.000
_cell.angle_alpha   90.00
_cell.angle_beta   90.00
_cell.angle_gamma   90.00
#
_symmetry.space_group_name_H-M   'P 1'
#
loop_
_entity.id
_entity.type
_entity.pdbx_description
1 polymer ?
#
loop_
_entity_poly.entity_id
_entity_poly.type
_entity_poly.pdbx_seq_one_letter_code
_entity_poly.pdbx_strand_id
1 'polypeptide(L)' 'MLWDKLTLAQKFAASSLTQFGYDLAFIRCSRAGNLAVLMCNRDAATITAEGDIDTRPEIAIRVR' A
#
# COMPACT_ATOMS: atom_id res chain seq x y z
N MET A 1 -8.83 0.12 12.40
CA MET A 1 -8.13 -0.85 11.54
C MET A 1 -7.16 -0.10 10.61
N LEU A 2 -6.21 -0.75 9.92
CA LEU A 2 -5.28 -0.04 9.01
C LEU A 2 -6.03 0.72 7.91
N TRP A 3 -7.09 0.12 7.37
CA TRP A 3 -7.98 0.70 6.36
C TRP A 3 -8.55 2.07 6.72
N ASP A 4 -8.80 2.36 8.00
CA ASP A 4 -9.35 3.66 8.43
C ASP A 4 -8.36 4.82 8.24
N LYS A 5 -7.06 4.53 8.16
CA LYS A 5 -6.00 5.53 7.97
C LYS A 5 -5.72 5.86 6.50
N LEU A 6 -6.37 5.16 5.57
CA LEU A 6 -6.23 5.37 4.14
C LEU A 6 -7.13 6.50 3.66
N THR A 7 -6.64 7.28 2.71
CA THR A 7 -7.46 8.25 1.97
C THR A 7 -8.50 7.54 1.11
N LEU A 8 -9.51 8.26 0.63
CA LEU A 8 -10.51 7.68 -0.28
C LEU A 8 -9.86 7.10 -1.55
N ALA A 9 -8.89 7.82 -2.11
CA ALA A 9 -8.13 7.37 -3.27
C ALA A 9 -7.32 6.10 -2.98
N GLN A 10 -6.67 6.04 -1.81
CA GLN A 10 -5.98 4.82 -1.37
C GLN A 10 -6.91 3.64 -1.16
N LYS A 11 -8.09 3.86 -0.58
CA LYS A 11 -9.09 2.79 -0.38
C LYS A 11 -9.56 2.23 -1.71
N PHE A 12 -9.78 3.10 -2.69
CA PHE A 12 -10.20 2.71 -4.03
C PHE A 12 -9.11 1.85 -4.71
N ALA A 13 -7.88 2.35 -4.75
CA ALA A 13 -6.73 1.65 -5.30
C ALA A 13 -6.42 0.33 -4.56
N ALA A 14 -6.49 0.32 -3.23
CA ALA A 14 -6.30 -0.87 -2.42
C ALA A 14 -7.37 -1.93 -2.71
N SER A 15 -8.63 -1.52 -2.91
CA SER A 15 -9.72 -2.42 -3.28
C SER A 15 -9.48 -3.10 -4.63
N SER A 16 -8.85 -2.41 -5.59
CA SER A 16 -8.42 -3.02 -6.85
C SER A 16 -7.33 -4.07 -6.60
N LEU A 17 -6.29 -3.74 -5.83
CA LEU A 17 -5.19 -4.66 -5.53
C LEU A 17 -5.63 -5.87 -4.71
N THR A 18 -6.58 -5.73 -3.78
CA THR A 18 -7.11 -6.86 -3.02
C THR A 18 -7.78 -7.92 -3.90
N GLN A 19 -8.35 -7.51 -5.05
CA GLN A 19 -8.90 -8.47 -6.02
C GLN A 19 -7.82 -9.29 -6.72
N PHE A 20 -6.59 -8.79 -6.78
CA PHE A 20 -5.41 -9.50 -7.30
C PHE A 20 -4.64 -10.26 -6.22
N GLY A 21 -5.17 -10.34 -4.98
CA GLY A 21 -4.55 -11.07 -3.88
C GLY A 21 -3.49 -10.28 -3.10
N TYR A 22 -3.47 -8.96 -3.22
CA TYR A 22 -2.64 -8.12 -2.37
C TYR A 22 -3.33 -7.83 -1.03
N ASP A 23 -2.61 -8.05 0.06
CA ASP A 23 -3.07 -7.73 1.40
C ASP A 23 -2.37 -6.48 1.94
N LEU A 24 -3.13 -5.62 2.60
CA LEU A 24 -2.58 -4.43 3.26
C LEU A 24 -1.69 -4.83 4.44
N ALA A 25 -0.37 -4.74 4.26
CA ALA A 25 0.60 -5.15 5.26
C ALA A 25 0.81 -4.07 6.33
N PHE A 26 1.11 -2.83 5.90
CA PHE A 26 1.28 -1.71 6.82
C PHE A 26 1.15 -0.36 6.09
N ILE A 27 1.03 0.72 6.85
CA ILE A 27 0.98 2.08 6.32
C ILE A 27 2.20 2.83 6.85
N ARG A 28 2.99 3.40 5.94
CA ARG A 28 4.12 4.24 6.24
C ARG A 28 3.68 5.70 6.23
N CYS A 29 3.61 6.32 7.40
CA CYS A 29 3.41 7.77 7.51
C CYS A 29 4.76 8.47 7.39
N SER A 30 4.90 9.35 6.39
CA SER A 30 6.08 10.21 6.21
C SER A 30 5.66 11.67 6.11
N ARG A 31 6.64 12.59 6.10
CA ARG A 31 6.35 14.03 5.85
C ARG A 31 5.68 14.28 4.49
N ALA A 32 5.88 13.40 3.51
CA ALA A 32 5.27 13.49 2.18
C ALA A 32 3.85 12.90 2.13
N GLY A 33 3.34 12.33 3.24
CA GLY A 33 2.04 11.72 3.33
C GLY A 33 2.07 10.25 3.75
N ASN A 34 0.89 9.65 3.79
CA ASN A 34 0.67 8.25 4.11
C ASN A 34 0.89 7.40 2.85
N LEU A 35 1.79 6.44 2.92
CA LEU A 35 2.04 5.45 1.87
C LEU A 35 1.50 4.10 2.35
N ALA A 36 0.48 3.58 1.68
CA ALA A 36 -0.02 2.24 1.96
C ALA A 36 0.91 1.22 1.31
N VAL A 37 1.30 0.19 2.05
CA VAL A 37 2.14 -0.90 1.53
C VAL A 37 1.33 -2.18 1.59
N LEU A 38 1.12 -2.77 0.42
CA LEU A 38 0.42 -4.03 0.23
C LEU A 38 1.41 -5.10 -0.22
N MET A 39 1.13 -6.33 0.16
CA MET A 39 1.97 -7.50 -0.12
C MET A 39 1.16 -8.56 -0.83
N CYS A 40 1.71 -9.10 -1.91
CA CYS A 40 1.22 -10.31 -2.56
C CYS A 40 2.34 -11.34 -2.54
N ASN A 41 2.31 -12.24 -1.55
CA ASN A 41 3.37 -13.23 -1.33
C ASN A 41 4.78 -12.63 -1.19
N ARG A 42 5.55 -12.55 -2.29
CA ARG A 42 6.92 -12.00 -2.34
C ARG A 42 6.98 -10.62 -2.98
N ASP A 43 5.91 -10.21 -3.65
CA ASP A 43 5.83 -8.92 -4.31
C ASP A 43 5.19 -7.89 -3.40
N ALA A 44 5.67 -6.66 -3.51
CA ALA A 44 5.15 -5.52 -2.76
C ALA A 44 4.55 -4.52 -3.73
N ALA A 45 3.44 -3.93 -3.35
CA ALA A 45 2.88 -2.77 -4.02
C ALA A 45 2.75 -1.63 -3.02
N THR A 46 2.93 -0.39 -3.49
CA THR A 46 2.66 0.79 -2.69
C THR A 46 1.58 1.64 -3.31
N ILE A 47 0.82 2.34 -2.46
CA ILE A 47 -0.19 3.28 -2.89
C ILE A 47 0.05 4.62 -2.21
N THR A 48 0.26 5.67 -3.00
CA THR A 48 0.44 7.04 -2.51
C THR A 48 -0.88 7.59 -1.95
N ALA A 49 -0.83 8.71 -1.22
CA ALA A 49 -2.04 9.34 -0.68
C ALA A 49 -3.05 9.75 -1.76
N GLU A 50 -2.58 9.94 -3.00
CA GLU A 50 -3.37 10.30 -4.18
C GLU A 50 -3.98 9.09 -4.90
N GLY A 51 -3.67 7.87 -4.46
CA GLY A 51 -4.17 6.63 -5.06
C GLY A 51 -3.32 6.09 -6.21
N ASP A 52 -2.13 6.65 -6.43
CA ASP A 52 -1.20 6.13 -7.43
C ASP A 52 -0.62 4.79 -6.96
N ILE A 53 -0.71 3.77 -7.81
CA ILE A 53 -0.29 2.39 -7.51
C ILE A 53 1.06 2.14 -8.15
N ASP A 54 2.05 1.77 -7.33
CA ASP A 54 3.32 1.24 -7.79
C ASP A 54 3.44 -0.22 -7.36
N THR A 55 3.37 -1.14 -8.33
CA THR A 55 3.50 -2.60 -8.11
C THR A 55 4.94 -3.10 -8.14
N ARG A 56 5.92 -2.22 -8.42
CA ARG A 56 7.35 -2.53 -8.36
C ARG A 56 8.13 -1.43 -7.63
N PRO A 57 7.73 -1.12 -6.39
CA PRO A 57 8.35 -0.07 -5.62
C PRO A 57 9.80 -0.43 -5.30
N GLU A 58 10.72 0.52 -5.43
CA GLU A 58 12.12 0.37 -5.03
C GLU A 58 12.27 0.45 -3.50
N ILE A 59 11.57 -0.43 -2.78
CA ILE A 59 11.59 -0.52 -1.31
C ILE A 59 12.25 -1.81 -0.85
N ALA A 60 13.21 -1.68 0.08
CA ALA A 60 13.79 -2.82 0.76
C ALA A 60 12.91 -3.20 1.96
N ILE A 61 12.12 -4.26 1.82
CA ILE A 61 11.38 -4.85 2.93
C ILE A 61 12.36 -5.65 3.78
N ARG A 62 12.63 -5.16 5.00
CA ARG A 62 13.44 -5.89 5.98
C ARG A 62 12.55 -6.75 6.85
N VAL A 63 12.61 -8.06 6.64
CA VAL A 63 12.05 -9.05 7.56
C VAL A 63 13.07 -9.22 8.70
N ARG A 64 12.66 -8.96 9.94
CA ARG A 64 13.49 -9.14 11.14
C ARG A 64 13.22 -10.49 11.77
#